data_AF-A0A9E3RB87-F1
#
_entry.id   AF-A0A9E3RB87-F1
#
_cell.length_a   1.000
_cell.length_b   1.000
_cell.length_c   1.000
_cell.angle_alpha   90.00
_cell.angle_beta   90.00
_cell.angle_gamma   90.00
#
_symmetry.space_group_name_H-M   'P 1'
#
loop_
_entity.id
_entity.type
_entity.pdbx_description
1 polymer ?
#
loop_
_entity_poly.entity_id
_entity_poly.type
_entity_poly.pdbx_seq_one_letter_code
_entity_poly.pdbx_strand_id
1 'polypeptide(L)'
;MPHHRGAPDLTMPVEFVGEVARKQGEAALLAREAARTAAAVAAAPDDVLVPRVVAADVPGVLDTARVPGFRSLFDLAVAGDPGLERRCAAAGRALAHFQQTLRPPAWDGPVLPPPFDGAGDAPVAVHGDFNGSNVGWDEKADRLVVLDWSPAPTLGVRGDVGSKWFDPVWFTLFFFRFRPFDARVRWRPEAWSTAFLTAYDPSPAAPRAFLAFAQAIAPWLDRDYAAERVRRGRGIRWLPFRLWQSAGRRRWTRFVAARAGVAVP
;
A
#
# COMPACT_ATOMS: atom_id res chain seq x y z
N MET A 1 -7.71 6.97 27.14
CA MET A 1 -8.24 6.26 25.96
C MET A 1 -7.49 4.95 25.82
N PRO A 2 -8.18 3.80 25.72
CA PRO A 2 -7.53 2.50 25.72
C PRO A 2 -6.79 2.29 24.40
N HIS A 3 -5.58 1.75 24.50
CA HIS A 3 -4.72 1.34 23.40
C HIS A 3 -5.51 0.67 22.27
N HIS A 4 -5.20 1.03 21.03
CA HIS A 4 -5.61 0.33 19.81
C HIS A 4 -5.14 -1.14 19.83
N ARG A 5 -5.81 -2.00 20.60
CA ARG A 5 -5.75 -3.47 20.49
C ARG A 5 -7.10 -3.92 19.95
N GLY A 6 -7.17 -4.33 18.69
CA GLY A 6 -8.45 -4.78 18.14
C GLY A 6 -8.57 -4.95 16.63
N ALA A 7 -7.48 -4.96 15.87
CA ALA A 7 -7.46 -5.76 14.63
C ALA A 7 -6.76 -7.07 14.98
N PRO A 8 -7.23 -8.25 14.53
CA PRO A 8 -6.32 -9.40 14.45
C PRO A 8 -5.15 -8.95 13.60
N ASP A 9 -3.97 -8.94 14.21
CA ASP A 9 -2.75 -8.55 13.55
C ASP A 9 -2.42 -9.65 12.53
N LEU A 10 -2.84 -9.45 11.29
CA LEU A 10 -2.42 -10.28 10.16
C LEU A 10 -1.03 -9.85 9.67
N THR A 11 -0.43 -8.83 10.29
CA THR A 11 0.98 -8.52 10.09
C THR A 11 1.79 -9.41 11.01
N MET A 12 2.84 -10.00 10.46
CA MET A 12 3.75 -10.78 11.29
C MET A 12 4.44 -9.83 12.27
N PRO A 13 4.52 -10.17 13.57
CA PRO A 13 5.12 -9.29 14.55
C PRO A 13 6.57 -8.99 14.15
N VAL A 14 6.89 -7.70 14.11
CA VAL A 14 8.26 -7.22 13.88
C VAL A 14 8.92 -6.99 15.23
N GLU A 15 10.01 -7.70 15.49
CA GLU A 15 10.87 -7.51 16.65
C GLU A 15 12.06 -6.62 16.27
N PHE A 16 12.38 -5.62 17.08
CA PHE A 16 13.57 -4.79 16.86
C PHE A 16 14.71 -5.26 17.76
N VAL A 17 15.77 -5.79 17.15
CA VAL A 17 16.98 -6.25 17.85
C VAL A 17 18.15 -5.37 17.41
N GLY A 18 18.41 -4.30 18.16
CA GLY A 18 19.42 -3.29 17.82
C GLY A 18 19.11 -2.58 16.49
N GLU A 19 19.98 -2.79 15.50
CA GLU A 19 19.91 -2.23 14.14
C GLU A 19 19.13 -3.12 13.15
N VAL A 20 18.46 -4.16 13.64
CA VAL A 20 17.71 -5.12 12.84
C VAL A 20 16.21 -5.06 13.17
N ALA A 21 15.39 -5.11 12.13
CA ALA A 21 13.96 -5.42 12.21
C ALA A 21 13.75 -6.87 11.75
N ARG A 22 13.32 -7.73 12.68
CA ARG A 22 13.16 -9.16 12.51
C ARG A 22 11.69 -9.53 12.36
N LYS A 23 11.37 -10.28 11.31
CA LYS A 23 10.06 -10.90 11.06
C LYS A 23 10.18 -12.41 11.25
N GLN A 24 9.15 -13.02 11.84
CA GLN A 24 9.04 -14.48 11.97
C GLN A 24 7.75 -14.99 11.33
N GLY A 25 7.81 -16.07 10.56
CA GLY A 25 6.65 -16.60 9.85
C GLY A 25 6.92 -17.80 8.95
N GLU A 26 6.06 -18.00 7.95
CA GLU A 26 6.18 -19.10 6.99
C GLU A 26 7.45 -18.93 6.14
N ALA A 27 8.36 -19.91 6.18
CA ALA A 27 9.66 -19.84 5.55
C ALA A 27 9.60 -19.49 4.05
N ALA A 28 8.65 -20.08 3.31
CA ALA A 28 8.49 -19.83 1.88
C ALA A 28 8.04 -18.39 1.58
N LEU A 29 7.16 -17.82 2.42
CA LEU A 29 6.71 -16.43 2.27
C LEU A 29 7.85 -15.46 2.56
N LEU A 30 8.61 -15.72 3.62
CA LEU A 30 9.74 -14.88 4.01
C LEU A 30 10.91 -14.95 3.02
N ALA A 31 11.21 -16.12 2.47
CA ALA A 31 12.22 -16.25 1.41
C ALA A 31 11.82 -15.45 0.15
N ARG A 32 10.53 -15.47 -0.21
CA ARG A 32 9.99 -14.67 -1.31
C ARG A 32 10.04 -13.18 -1.01
N GLU A 33 9.66 -12.75 0.20
CA GLU A 33 9.78 -11.35 0.63
C GLU A 33 11.25 -10.90 0.60
N ALA A 34 12.19 -11.73 1.05
CA ALA A 34 13.62 -11.42 1.01
C ALA A 34 14.11 -11.19 -0.44
N ALA A 35 13.75 -12.07 -1.37
CA ALA A 35 14.11 -11.94 -2.77
C ALA A 35 13.52 -10.66 -3.41
N ARG A 36 12.25 -10.35 -3.12
CA ARG A 36 11.59 -9.13 -3.60
C ARG A 36 12.22 -7.87 -3.01
N THR A 37 12.51 -7.89 -1.72
CA THR A 37 13.21 -6.80 -1.02
C THR A 37 14.59 -6.57 -1.63
N ALA A 38 15.37 -7.63 -1.88
CA ALA A 38 16.69 -7.50 -2.48
C ALA A 38 16.63 -6.91 -3.90
N ALA A 39 15.67 -7.34 -4.72
CA ALA A 39 15.45 -6.75 -6.05
C ALA A 39 15.06 -5.27 -5.97
N ALA A 40 14.18 -4.92 -5.03
CA ALA A 40 13.78 -3.54 -4.80
C ALA A 40 14.93 -2.66 -4.30
N VAL A 41 15.80 -3.16 -3.42
CA VAL A 41 17.03 -2.47 -3.00
C VAL A 41 17.92 -2.15 -4.20
N ALA A 42 18.10 -3.11 -5.11
CA ALA A 42 18.92 -2.92 -6.31
C ALA A 42 18.31 -1.93 -7.30
N ALA A 43 16.98 -1.80 -7.33
CA ALA A 43 16.26 -0.91 -8.25
C ALA A 43 15.96 0.47 -7.67
N ALA A 44 16.11 0.68 -6.36
CA ALA A 44 15.69 1.90 -5.69
C ALA A 44 16.47 3.13 -6.21
N PRO A 45 15.79 4.25 -6.53
CA PRO A 45 16.46 5.50 -6.83
C PRO A 45 17.06 6.13 -5.57
N ASP A 46 18.00 7.06 -5.73
CA ASP A 46 18.78 7.65 -4.63
C ASP A 46 17.93 8.31 -3.51
N ASP A 47 16.75 8.83 -3.87
CA ASP A 47 15.81 9.49 -2.94
C ASP A 47 14.83 8.52 -2.25
N VAL A 48 15.01 7.21 -2.45
CA VAL A 48 14.18 6.14 -1.88
C VAL A 48 15.05 5.13 -1.15
N LEU A 49 14.69 4.85 0.11
CA LEU A 49 15.27 3.79 0.90
C LEU A 49 14.37 2.57 0.89
N VAL A 50 14.91 1.43 0.45
CA VAL A 50 14.39 0.10 0.78
C VAL A 50 15.34 -0.53 1.79
N PRO A 51 14.88 -0.97 2.98
CA PRO A 51 15.78 -1.55 3.96
C PRO A 51 16.36 -2.87 3.43
N ARG A 52 17.69 -2.96 3.44
CA ARG A 52 18.39 -4.16 2.97
C ARG A 52 18.03 -5.38 3.81
N VAL A 53 17.97 -6.54 3.18
CA VAL A 53 17.98 -7.84 3.88
C VAL A 53 19.35 -8.00 4.53
N VAL A 54 19.36 -8.23 5.84
CA VAL A 54 20.56 -8.48 6.66
C VAL A 54 20.81 -9.98 6.75
N ALA A 55 19.76 -10.77 7.01
CA ALA A 55 19.83 -12.22 7.06
C ALA A 55 18.47 -12.83 6.65
N ALA A 56 18.53 -13.95 5.93
CA ALA A 56 17.38 -14.73 5.50
C ALA A 56 17.73 -16.23 5.35
N ASP A 57 18.84 -16.65 5.97
CA ASP A 57 19.40 -18.00 5.95
C ASP A 57 18.74 -18.94 6.96
N VAL A 58 18.11 -18.38 8.00
CA VAL A 58 17.35 -19.13 8.99
C VAL A 58 15.90 -19.32 8.50
N PRO A 59 15.43 -20.56 8.28
CA PRO A 59 14.06 -20.81 7.85
C PRO A 59 13.04 -20.18 8.80
N GLY A 60 12.10 -19.41 8.22
CA GLY A 60 11.04 -18.76 8.97
C GLY A 60 11.46 -17.46 9.68
N VAL A 61 12.66 -16.95 9.41
CA VAL A 61 13.15 -15.66 9.92
C VAL A 61 13.62 -14.79 8.77
N LEU A 62 13.22 -13.51 8.78
CA LEU A 62 13.71 -12.48 7.87
C LEU A 62 14.17 -11.27 8.68
N ASP A 63 15.45 -10.96 8.56
CA ASP A 63 16.07 -9.79 9.18
C ASP A 63 16.32 -8.73 8.10
N THR A 64 15.81 -7.53 8.35
CA THR A 64 16.07 -6.35 7.52
C THR A 64 16.75 -5.26 8.35
N ALA A 65 17.46 -4.36 7.68
CA ALA A 65 18.02 -3.20 8.33
C ALA A 65 16.90 -2.36 8.95
N ARG A 66 17.07 -1.96 10.20
CA ARG A 66 16.17 -1.02 10.84
C ARG A 66 16.33 0.36 10.19
N VAL A 67 15.23 1.10 10.10
CA VAL A 67 15.23 2.50 9.69
C VAL A 67 14.87 3.36 10.92
N PRO A 68 15.86 3.90 11.66
CA PRO A 68 15.59 4.75 12.81
C PRO A 68 14.80 5.99 12.40
N GLY A 69 13.77 6.33 13.17
CA GLY A 69 12.94 7.51 12.89
C GLY A 69 12.01 7.36 11.68
N PHE A 70 11.83 6.14 11.15
CA PHE A 70 10.77 5.88 10.18
C PHE A 70 9.41 6.27 10.73
N ARG A 71 8.68 7.06 9.95
CA ARG A 71 7.26 7.33 10.17
C ARG A 71 6.48 6.98 8.93
N SER A 72 5.45 6.16 9.10
CA SER A 72 4.57 5.81 7.98
C SER A 72 3.82 7.05 7.47
N LEU A 73 3.43 7.06 6.21
CA LEU A 73 2.59 8.14 5.66
C LEU A 73 1.25 8.23 6.41
N PHE A 74 0.76 7.10 6.94
CA PHE A 74 -0.39 7.06 7.84
C PHE A 74 -0.14 7.84 9.12
N ASP A 75 0.97 7.61 9.82
CA ASP A 75 1.29 8.33 11.07
C ASP A 75 1.48 9.84 10.81
N LEU A 76 2.07 10.19 9.68
CA LEU A 76 2.20 11.58 9.24
C LEU A 76 0.83 12.21 8.92
N ALA A 77 -0.08 11.45 8.31
CA ALA A 77 -1.45 11.88 8.06
C ALA A 77 -2.23 12.11 9.36
N VAL A 78 -2.06 11.25 10.34
CA VAL A 78 -2.68 11.40 11.67
C VAL A 78 -2.15 12.63 12.38
N ALA A 79 -0.84 12.87 12.32
CA ALA A 79 -0.22 14.07 12.88
C ALA A 79 -0.62 15.36 12.15
N GLY A 80 -1.16 15.27 10.93
CA GLY A 80 -1.51 16.40 10.10
C GLY A 80 -0.27 17.10 9.54
N ASP A 81 0.72 16.32 9.12
CA ASP A 81 1.96 16.84 8.54
C ASP A 81 1.68 17.70 7.28
N PRO A 82 2.19 18.95 7.21
CA PRO A 82 1.91 19.87 6.11
C PRO A 82 2.59 19.47 4.78
N GLY A 83 3.66 18.67 4.83
CA GLY A 83 4.38 18.17 3.67
C GLY A 83 3.86 16.83 3.15
N LEU A 84 2.73 16.31 3.66
CA LEU A 84 2.22 14.99 3.28
C LEU A 84 1.87 14.89 1.79
N GLU A 85 1.32 15.94 1.17
CA GLU A 85 1.06 15.96 -0.28
C GLU A 85 2.35 15.75 -1.09
N ARG A 86 3.45 16.43 -0.71
CA ARG A 86 4.77 16.27 -1.34
C ARG A 86 5.28 14.83 -1.20
N ARG A 87 5.12 14.23 -0.03
CA ARG A 87 5.57 12.85 0.26
C ARG A 87 4.72 11.81 -0.48
N CYS A 88 3.41 12.03 -0.60
CA CYS A 88 2.54 11.21 -1.45
C CYS A 88 2.93 11.31 -2.93
N ALA A 89 3.30 12.50 -3.42
CA ALA A 89 3.83 12.64 -4.77
C ALA A 89 5.16 11.88 -4.96
N ALA A 90 6.06 11.92 -3.97
CA ALA A 90 7.29 11.12 -3.98
C ALA A 90 7.00 9.61 -4.01
N ALA A 91 6.04 9.13 -3.22
CA ALA A 91 5.59 7.74 -3.27
C ALA A 91 5.04 7.35 -4.65
N GLY A 92 4.31 8.24 -5.32
CA GLY A 92 3.82 8.03 -6.69
C GLY A 92 4.95 7.84 -7.69
N ARG A 93 5.96 8.73 -7.67
CA ARG A 93 7.15 8.61 -8.53
C ARG A 93 7.95 7.35 -8.25
N ALA A 94 8.18 7.04 -6.97
CA ALA A 94 8.92 5.84 -6.57
C ALA A 94 8.24 4.57 -7.06
N LEU A 95 6.92 4.46 -6.91
CA LEU A 95 6.17 3.30 -7.41
C LEU A 95 6.26 3.18 -8.93
N ALA A 96 6.09 4.29 -9.66
CA ALA A 96 6.23 4.29 -11.12
C ALA A 96 7.63 3.83 -11.55
N HIS A 97 8.67 4.31 -10.87
CA HIS A 97 10.05 3.89 -11.09
C HIS A 97 10.23 2.39 -10.84
N PHE A 98 9.77 1.86 -9.70
CA PHE A 98 9.86 0.43 -9.40
C PHE A 98 9.16 -0.42 -10.45
N GLN A 99 7.94 -0.06 -10.86
CA GLN A 99 7.19 -0.80 -11.88
C GLN A 99 7.84 -0.77 -13.28
N GLN A 100 8.65 0.25 -13.57
CA GLN A 100 9.40 0.35 -14.83
C GLN A 100 10.73 -0.41 -14.82
N THR A 101 11.39 -0.44 -13.66
CA THR A 101 12.76 -0.96 -13.46
C THR A 101 12.79 -2.42 -13.03
N LEU A 102 11.85 -2.83 -12.19
CA LEU A 102 11.63 -4.23 -11.81
C LEU A 102 10.93 -4.95 -12.98
N ARG A 103 11.67 -5.19 -14.07
CA ARG A 103 11.18 -5.99 -15.20
C ARG A 103 11.24 -7.48 -14.87
N PRO A 104 10.39 -8.30 -15.51
CA PRO A 104 10.50 -9.76 -15.45
C PRO A 104 11.76 -10.17 -16.24
N PRO A 105 12.91 -10.23 -15.56
CA PRO A 105 13.43 -11.52 -15.09
C PRO A 105 13.72 -11.56 -13.58
N ALA A 106 13.41 -10.50 -12.83
CA ALA A 106 13.61 -10.47 -11.38
C ALA A 106 12.54 -11.25 -10.60
N TRP A 107 11.28 -11.26 -11.09
CA TRP A 107 10.15 -12.00 -10.51
C TRP A 107 9.43 -12.77 -11.63
N ASP A 108 9.66 -14.08 -11.69
CA ASP A 108 8.89 -15.08 -12.45
C ASP A 108 7.65 -15.56 -11.68
N GLY A 109 7.25 -14.79 -10.66
CA GLY A 109 6.14 -15.11 -9.80
C GLY A 109 4.79 -15.11 -10.53
N PRO A 110 3.77 -15.74 -9.92
CA PRO A 110 2.45 -15.83 -10.52
C PRO A 110 1.90 -14.45 -10.89
N VAL A 111 1.27 -14.37 -12.06
CA VAL A 111 0.45 -13.23 -12.44
C VAL A 111 -0.76 -13.19 -11.52
N LEU A 112 -1.12 -12.00 -11.02
CA LEU A 112 -2.36 -11.80 -10.31
C LEU A 112 -3.54 -12.25 -11.19
N PRO A 113 -4.53 -12.97 -10.67
CA PRO A 113 -5.64 -13.47 -11.48
C PRO A 113 -6.52 -12.32 -11.97
N PRO A 114 -7.33 -12.52 -13.03
CA PRO A 114 -8.37 -11.56 -13.40
C PRO A 114 -9.24 -11.15 -12.20
N PRO A 115 -9.62 -9.86 -12.07
CA PRO A 115 -9.38 -8.75 -12.99
C PRO A 115 -8.07 -7.96 -12.71
N PHE A 116 -7.14 -8.52 -11.93
CA PHE A 116 -5.92 -7.83 -11.51
C PHE A 116 -4.74 -8.02 -12.46
N ASP A 117 -4.86 -8.91 -13.44
CA ASP A 117 -3.83 -9.24 -14.43
C ASP A 117 -3.46 -8.06 -15.35
N GLY A 118 -4.30 -7.03 -15.41
CA GLY A 118 -4.04 -5.82 -16.18
C GLY A 118 -4.76 -5.73 -17.52
N ALA A 119 -5.60 -6.71 -17.86
CA ALA A 119 -6.56 -6.70 -18.98
C ALA A 119 -6.27 -5.70 -20.11
N GLY A 120 -5.12 -5.85 -20.80
CA GLY A 120 -4.72 -5.05 -21.98
C GLY A 120 -3.40 -4.29 -21.86
N ASP A 121 -2.93 -4.00 -20.64
CA ASP A 121 -1.60 -3.42 -20.41
C ASP A 121 -0.54 -4.51 -20.20
N ALA A 122 0.74 -4.19 -20.47
CA ALA A 122 1.84 -5.05 -20.09
C ALA A 122 1.89 -5.20 -18.55
N PRO A 123 1.93 -6.42 -18.00
CA PRO A 123 1.98 -6.62 -16.56
C PRO A 123 3.29 -6.08 -15.99
N VAL A 124 3.21 -5.49 -14.79
CA VAL A 124 4.36 -4.95 -14.06
C VAL A 124 4.54 -5.69 -12.75
N ALA A 125 5.75 -5.65 -12.23
CA ALA A 125 6.06 -5.98 -10.85
C ALA A 125 5.14 -5.21 -9.89
N VAL A 126 4.34 -5.91 -9.09
CA VAL A 126 3.52 -5.29 -8.04
C VAL A 126 4.23 -5.39 -6.71
N HIS A 127 4.06 -4.39 -5.85
CA HIS A 127 4.47 -4.47 -4.44
C HIS A 127 3.46 -5.33 -3.66
N GLY A 128 2.17 -5.21 -3.95
CA GLY A 128 1.13 -6.11 -3.44
C GLY A 128 0.52 -5.65 -2.11
N ASP A 129 1.24 -4.86 -1.31
CA ASP A 129 0.67 -4.12 -0.17
C ASP A 129 1.13 -2.65 -0.11
N PHE A 130 1.19 -1.97 -1.26
CA PHE A 130 1.69 -0.58 -1.31
C PHE A 130 0.66 0.39 -0.72
N ASN A 131 0.82 0.78 0.53
CA ASN A 131 -0.16 1.57 1.27
C ASN A 131 0.50 2.55 2.25
N GLY A 132 -0.30 3.37 2.94
CA GLY A 132 0.21 4.40 3.85
C GLY A 132 0.90 3.87 5.12
N SER A 133 0.81 2.58 5.44
CA SER A 133 1.54 1.92 6.53
C SER A 133 2.92 1.41 6.09
N ASN A 134 3.01 0.89 4.85
CA ASN A 134 4.26 0.31 4.32
C ASN A 134 5.12 1.34 3.57
N VAL A 135 4.57 2.52 3.32
CA VAL A 135 5.28 3.65 2.73
C VAL A 135 5.38 4.75 3.78
N GLY A 136 6.56 5.33 3.92
CA GLY A 136 6.81 6.36 4.94
C GLY A 136 8.00 7.24 4.61
N TRP A 137 8.52 7.89 5.65
CA TRP A 137 9.58 8.87 5.53
C TRP A 137 10.65 8.64 6.59
N ASP A 138 11.90 8.73 6.18
CA ASP A 138 13.04 8.90 7.08
C ASP A 138 13.19 10.41 7.31
N GLU A 139 12.68 10.91 8.44
CA GLU A 139 12.68 12.34 8.76
C GLU A 139 14.11 12.91 8.89
N LYS A 140 15.09 12.08 9.23
CA LYS A 140 16.49 12.53 9.41
C LYS A 140 17.19 12.71 8.08
N ALA A 141 16.98 11.78 7.14
CA ALA A 141 17.61 11.82 5.82
C ALA A 141 16.72 12.48 4.74
N ASP A 142 15.53 12.95 5.11
CA ASP A 142 14.50 13.54 4.23
C ASP A 142 14.25 12.72 2.94
N ARG A 143 14.07 11.41 3.09
CA ARG A 143 13.86 10.49 1.95
C ARG A 143 12.69 9.56 2.16
N LEU A 144 12.12 9.08 1.05
CA LEU A 144 11.04 8.11 1.08
C LEU A 144 11.56 6.77 1.58
N VAL A 145 10.75 6.04 2.34
CA VAL A 145 11.05 4.66 2.75
C VAL A 145 9.92 3.75 2.27
N VAL A 146 10.26 2.65 1.61
CA VAL A 146 9.31 1.61 1.19
C VAL A 146 9.67 0.30 1.89
N LEU A 147 8.75 -0.17 2.72
CA LEU A 147 8.88 -1.36 3.55
C LEU A 147 7.98 -2.48 3.02
N ASP A 148 8.22 -3.69 3.54
CA ASP A 148 7.29 -4.81 3.46
C ASP A 148 6.94 -5.22 2.02
N TRP A 149 7.93 -5.75 1.30
CA TRP A 149 7.75 -6.30 -0.04
C TRP A 149 7.10 -7.69 -0.02
N SER A 150 6.08 -7.86 0.83
CA SER A 150 5.20 -9.02 0.88
C SER A 150 3.84 -8.67 0.24
N PRO A 151 3.18 -9.62 -0.44
CA PRO A 151 1.84 -9.37 -0.96
C PRO A 151 0.84 -9.29 0.21
N ALA A 152 -0.14 -8.38 0.17
CA ALA A 152 -1.01 -8.19 1.32
C ALA A 152 -1.79 -9.49 1.64
N PRO A 153 -1.65 -10.07 2.86
CA PRO A 153 -2.27 -11.34 3.23
C PRO A 153 -3.80 -11.33 3.07
N THR A 154 -4.39 -10.14 3.20
CA THR A 154 -5.84 -9.92 3.13
C THR A 154 -6.42 -10.09 1.74
N LEU A 155 -5.60 -10.01 0.69
CA LEU A 155 -6.07 -10.06 -0.70
C LEU A 155 -6.51 -11.48 -1.13
N GLY A 156 -5.98 -12.53 -0.48
CA GLY A 156 -6.24 -13.92 -0.89
C GLY A 156 -5.77 -14.26 -2.31
N VAL A 157 -5.18 -13.31 -3.02
CA VAL A 157 -4.54 -13.45 -4.32
C VAL A 157 -3.05 -13.30 -4.13
N ARG A 158 -2.28 -14.29 -4.59
CA ARG A 158 -0.82 -14.29 -4.56
C ARG A 158 -0.34 -14.03 -5.98
N GLY A 159 0.38 -12.93 -6.18
CA GLY A 159 1.00 -12.61 -7.46
C GLY A 159 2.10 -11.58 -7.28
N ASP A 160 3.16 -11.71 -8.08
CA ASP A 160 4.27 -10.75 -8.10
C ASP A 160 4.16 -9.79 -9.28
N VAL A 161 3.30 -10.11 -10.25
CA VAL A 161 3.06 -9.28 -11.43
C VAL A 161 1.57 -9.09 -11.68
N GLY A 162 1.18 -7.95 -12.23
CA GLY A 162 -0.21 -7.67 -12.58
C GLY A 162 -0.38 -6.27 -13.16
N SER A 163 -1.60 -5.73 -13.09
CA SER A 163 -1.90 -4.39 -13.54
C SER A 163 -1.05 -3.35 -12.80
N LYS A 164 -0.51 -2.39 -13.55
CA LYS A 164 0.18 -1.23 -12.95
C LYS A 164 -0.70 -0.45 -11.98
N TRP A 165 -2.02 -0.51 -12.16
CA TRP A 165 -3.01 0.18 -11.33
C TRP A 165 -3.36 -0.54 -10.01
N PHE A 166 -2.84 -1.75 -9.79
CA PHE A 166 -3.07 -2.52 -8.56
C PHE A 166 -2.65 -1.74 -7.30
N ASP A 167 -1.36 -1.42 -7.19
CA ASP A 167 -0.78 -0.71 -6.06
C ASP A 167 -1.35 0.73 -5.92
N PRO A 168 -1.55 1.52 -7.00
CA PRO A 168 -2.24 2.81 -6.93
C PRO A 168 -3.65 2.74 -6.35
N VAL A 169 -4.45 1.73 -6.69
CA VAL A 169 -5.78 1.57 -6.06
C VAL A 169 -5.61 1.32 -4.57
N TRP A 170 -4.71 0.41 -4.20
CA TRP A 170 -4.51 0.05 -2.80
C TRP A 170 -4.05 1.25 -1.96
N PHE A 171 -3.08 2.01 -2.47
CA PHE A 171 -2.55 3.20 -1.83
C PHE A 171 -3.62 4.27 -1.61
N THR A 172 -4.36 4.61 -2.67
CA THR A 172 -5.38 5.66 -2.56
C THR A 172 -6.53 5.20 -1.67
N LEU A 173 -7.03 3.98 -1.85
CA LEU A 173 -8.13 3.41 -1.07
C LEU A 173 -7.81 3.38 0.44
N PHE A 174 -6.57 3.09 0.80
CA PHE A 174 -6.11 3.05 2.20
C PHE A 174 -6.48 4.31 2.99
N PHE A 175 -6.19 5.50 2.46
CA PHE A 175 -6.50 6.76 3.14
C PHE A 175 -8.00 7.06 3.23
N PHE A 176 -8.81 6.56 2.30
CA PHE A 176 -10.27 6.69 2.40
C PHE A 176 -10.87 5.67 3.37
N ARG A 177 -10.24 4.49 3.50
CA ARG A 177 -10.68 3.38 4.35
C ARG A 177 -10.36 3.61 5.83
N PHE A 178 -9.15 4.07 6.12
CA PHE A 178 -8.62 4.15 7.48
C PHE A 178 -8.50 5.60 7.93
N ARG A 179 -9.62 6.22 8.33
CA ARG A 179 -9.61 7.57 8.90
C ARG A 179 -9.75 7.54 10.43
N PRO A 180 -8.75 7.99 11.20
CA PRO A 180 -8.87 8.14 12.64
C PRO A 180 -9.89 9.21 13.04
N PHE A 181 -10.50 9.02 14.22
CA PHE A 181 -11.60 9.88 14.70
C PHE A 181 -11.14 11.30 15.03
N ASP A 182 -9.93 11.42 15.55
CA ASP A 182 -9.24 12.63 15.96
C ASP A 182 -8.65 13.42 14.77
N ALA A 183 -8.31 12.75 13.67
CA ALA A 183 -7.69 13.38 12.52
C ALA A 183 -8.68 14.06 11.54
N ARG A 184 -9.99 14.09 11.83
CA ARG A 184 -11.05 14.45 10.86
C ARG A 184 -10.85 15.76 10.10
N VAL A 185 -10.40 16.82 10.77
CA VAL A 185 -10.25 18.15 10.16
C VAL A 185 -9.06 18.21 9.22
N ARG A 186 -7.98 17.48 9.54
CA ARG A 186 -6.73 17.48 8.77
C ARG A 186 -6.67 16.35 7.74
N TRP A 187 -7.64 15.43 7.77
CA TRP A 187 -7.68 14.28 6.88
C TRP A 187 -8.12 14.64 5.45
N ARG A 188 -7.16 14.80 4.55
CA ARG A 188 -7.34 15.28 3.17
C ARG A 188 -6.99 14.19 2.12
N PRO A 189 -7.69 13.04 2.12
CA PRO A 189 -7.32 11.90 1.30
C PRO A 189 -7.38 12.18 -0.20
N GLU A 190 -8.26 13.09 -0.66
CA GLU A 190 -8.31 13.51 -2.07
C GLU A 190 -7.04 14.26 -2.48
N ALA A 191 -6.53 15.15 -1.63
CA ALA A 191 -5.34 15.93 -1.94
C ALA A 191 -4.11 15.01 -2.02
N TRP A 192 -3.96 14.12 -1.04
CA TRP A 192 -2.87 13.13 -1.00
C TRP A 192 -2.94 12.15 -2.17
N SER A 193 -4.13 11.64 -2.48
CA SER A 193 -4.35 10.72 -3.60
C SER A 193 -4.16 11.42 -4.95
N THR A 194 -4.53 12.70 -5.06
CA THR A 194 -4.27 13.49 -6.27
C THR A 194 -2.77 13.69 -6.47
N ALA A 195 -2.05 14.10 -5.43
CA ALA A 195 -0.61 14.29 -5.49
C ALA A 195 0.11 12.98 -5.88
N PHE A 196 -0.29 11.86 -5.27
CA PHE A 196 0.22 10.53 -5.61
C PHE A 196 -0.07 10.15 -7.07
N LEU A 197 -1.34 10.15 -7.50
CA LEU A 197 -1.73 9.66 -8.82
C LEU A 197 -1.16 10.52 -9.96
N THR A 198 -1.14 11.84 -9.79
CA THR A 198 -0.56 12.77 -10.77
C THR A 198 0.94 12.57 -10.92
N ALA A 199 1.64 12.26 -9.83
CA ALA A 199 3.09 12.00 -9.86
C ALA A 199 3.44 10.60 -10.35
N TYR A 200 2.55 9.62 -10.13
CA TYR A 200 2.68 8.24 -10.59
C TYR A 200 2.52 8.13 -12.12
N ASP A 201 1.45 8.70 -12.67
CA ASP A 201 1.21 8.72 -14.12
C ASP A 201 0.66 10.09 -14.53
N PRO A 202 1.50 11.00 -15.05
CA PRO A 202 1.09 12.36 -15.42
C PRO A 202 0.31 12.41 -16.75
N SER A 203 0.12 11.27 -17.42
CA SER A 203 -0.60 11.22 -18.69
C SER A 203 -2.04 11.73 -18.55
N PRO A 204 -2.56 12.53 -19.50
CA PRO A 204 -3.97 12.92 -19.53
C PRO A 204 -4.94 11.74 -19.57
N ALA A 205 -4.51 10.57 -20.06
CA ALA A 205 -5.33 9.36 -20.12
C ALA A 205 -5.38 8.59 -18.80
N ALA A 206 -4.42 8.82 -17.88
CA ALA A 206 -4.27 8.08 -16.64
C ALA A 206 -5.54 8.06 -15.77
N PRO A 207 -6.29 9.18 -15.58
CA PRO A 207 -7.49 9.15 -14.76
C PRO A 207 -8.58 8.18 -15.25
N ARG A 208 -8.76 8.06 -16.58
CA ARG A 208 -9.76 7.15 -17.16
C ARG A 208 -9.32 5.69 -17.07
N ALA A 209 -8.04 5.40 -17.33
CA ALA A 209 -7.49 4.06 -17.17
C ALA A 209 -7.59 3.58 -15.71
N PHE A 210 -7.26 4.45 -14.76
CA PHE A 210 -7.40 4.18 -13.34
C PHE A 210 -8.85 3.92 -12.93
N LEU A 211 -9.81 4.72 -13.42
CA LEU A 211 -11.24 4.48 -13.19
C LEU A 211 -11.69 3.12 -13.75
N ALA A 212 -11.32 2.79 -14.99
CA ALA A 212 -11.69 1.53 -15.62
C ALA A 212 -11.19 0.33 -14.81
N PHE A 213 -9.93 0.36 -14.35
CA PHE A 213 -9.39 -0.67 -13.48
C PHE A 213 -10.14 -0.73 -12.14
N ALA A 214 -10.36 0.42 -11.49
CA ALA A 214 -11.10 0.52 -10.23
C ALA A 214 -12.52 -0.06 -10.33
N GLN A 215 -13.20 0.12 -11.47
CA GLN A 215 -14.51 -0.46 -11.76
C GLN A 215 -14.42 -1.98 -11.96
N ALA A 216 -13.42 -2.45 -12.71
CA ALA A 216 -13.21 -3.88 -12.94
C ALA A 216 -12.99 -4.65 -11.64
N ILE A 217 -12.24 -4.08 -10.69
CA ILE A 217 -11.95 -4.72 -9.40
C ILE A 217 -13.00 -4.39 -8.32
N ALA A 218 -14.03 -3.59 -8.62
CA ALA A 218 -15.03 -3.17 -7.62
C ALA A 218 -15.77 -4.34 -6.94
N PRO A 219 -16.21 -5.40 -7.64
CA PRO A 219 -16.84 -6.56 -6.99
C PRO A 219 -15.90 -7.29 -6.03
N TRP A 220 -14.59 -7.25 -6.28
CA TRP A 220 -13.61 -7.80 -5.37
C TRP A 220 -13.43 -6.90 -4.14
N LEU A 221 -13.31 -5.58 -4.32
CA LEU A 221 -13.21 -4.62 -3.23
C LEU A 221 -14.42 -4.72 -2.29
N ASP A 222 -15.63 -4.86 -2.82
CA ASP A 222 -16.83 -4.97 -1.99
C ASP A 222 -16.83 -6.25 -1.14
N ARG A 223 -16.29 -7.36 -1.67
CA ARG A 223 -16.08 -8.61 -0.92
C ARG A 223 -15.02 -8.45 0.17
N ASP A 224 -13.89 -7.81 -0.12
CA ASP A 224 -12.85 -7.56 0.89
C ASP A 224 -13.38 -6.66 2.03
N TYR A 225 -14.11 -5.60 1.70
CA TYR A 225 -14.79 -4.78 2.72
C TYR A 225 -15.77 -5.61 3.54
N ALA A 226 -16.56 -6.49 2.91
CA ALA A 226 -17.46 -7.38 3.64
C ALA A 226 -16.70 -8.33 4.57
N ALA A 227 -15.61 -8.94 4.10
CA ALA A 227 -14.76 -9.83 4.88
C ALA A 227 -14.12 -9.12 6.08
N GLU A 228 -13.58 -7.90 5.90
CA GLU A 228 -13.01 -7.16 7.01
C GLU A 228 -14.06 -6.80 8.08
N ARG A 229 -15.27 -6.44 7.66
CA ARG A 229 -16.39 -6.19 8.60
C ARG A 229 -16.74 -7.44 9.40
N VAL A 230 -16.65 -8.63 8.80
CA VAL A 230 -16.85 -9.91 9.50
C VAL A 230 -15.71 -10.16 10.49
N ARG A 231 -14.44 -9.98 10.08
CA ARG A 231 -13.25 -10.19 10.92
C ARG A 231 -13.26 -9.33 12.19
N ARG A 232 -13.62 -8.04 12.08
CA ARG A 232 -13.68 -7.15 13.26
C ARG A 232 -14.91 -7.41 14.13
N GLY A 233 -15.92 -8.11 13.63
CA GLY A 233 -17.09 -8.54 14.38
C GLY A 233 -18.32 -7.64 14.20
N ARG A 234 -19.50 -8.17 14.51
CA ARG A 234 -20.81 -7.51 14.26
C ARG A 234 -21.31 -6.62 15.39
N GLY A 235 -20.59 -6.56 16.52
CA GLY A 235 -20.99 -5.83 17.72
C GLY A 235 -21.18 -4.32 17.49
N ILE A 236 -22.03 -3.69 18.31
CA ILE A 236 -22.36 -2.27 18.22
C ILE A 236 -21.13 -1.36 18.31
N ARG A 237 -20.08 -1.79 19.03
CA ARG A 237 -18.77 -1.10 19.12
C ARG A 237 -18.08 -0.89 17.77
N TRP A 238 -18.42 -1.69 16.76
CA TRP A 238 -17.86 -1.61 15.40
C TRP A 238 -18.80 -0.91 14.41
N LEU A 239 -20.00 -0.51 14.83
CA LEU A 239 -20.92 0.24 13.97
C LEU A 239 -20.30 1.54 13.44
N PRO A 240 -19.60 2.37 14.26
CA PRO A 240 -18.93 3.56 13.75
C PRO A 240 -17.93 3.24 12.65
N PHE A 241 -17.09 2.22 12.85
CA PHE A 241 -16.11 1.77 11.85
C PHE A 241 -16.77 1.34 10.53
N ARG A 242 -17.87 0.58 10.59
CA ARG A 242 -18.61 0.15 9.38
C ARG A 242 -19.21 1.32 8.60
N LEU A 243 -19.78 2.29 9.30
CA LEU A 243 -20.30 3.52 8.69
C LEU A 243 -19.17 4.30 8.02
N TRP A 244 -18.02 4.42 8.69
CA TRP A 244 -16.85 5.10 8.14
C TRP A 244 -16.30 4.42 6.90
N GLN A 245 -16.13 3.10 6.93
CA GLN A 245 -15.67 2.36 5.76
C GLN A 245 -16.61 2.52 4.57
N SER A 246 -17.92 2.48 4.81
CA SER A 246 -18.93 2.65 3.75
C SER A 246 -18.96 4.08 3.21
N ALA A 247 -18.77 5.09 4.08
CA ALA A 247 -18.63 6.48 3.66
C ALA A 247 -17.31 6.70 2.90
N GLY A 248 -16.21 6.14 3.38
CA GLY A 248 -14.89 6.17 2.75
C GLY A 248 -14.89 5.55 1.36
N ARG A 249 -15.51 4.36 1.21
CA ARG A 249 -15.68 3.68 -0.08
C ARG A 249 -16.46 4.54 -1.09
N ARG A 250 -17.57 5.14 -0.66
CA ARG A 250 -18.36 6.05 -1.50
C ARG A 250 -17.59 7.31 -1.87
N ARG A 251 -16.88 7.91 -0.91
CA ARG A 251 -16.04 9.09 -1.11
C ARG A 251 -14.89 8.79 -2.08
N TRP A 252 -14.23 7.64 -1.96
CA TRP A 252 -13.21 7.17 -2.90
C TRP A 252 -13.78 6.98 -4.30
N THR A 253 -14.93 6.30 -4.42
CA THR A 253 -15.58 6.08 -5.73
C THR A 253 -15.90 7.41 -6.43
N ARG A 254 -16.42 8.40 -5.68
CA ARG A 254 -16.66 9.75 -6.18
C ARG A 254 -15.38 10.45 -6.60
N PHE A 255 -14.32 10.33 -5.79
CA PHE A 255 -13.01 10.89 -6.10
C PHE A 255 -12.44 10.33 -7.42
N VAL A 256 -12.45 9.02 -7.60
CA VAL A 256 -11.93 8.35 -8.81
C VAL A 256 -12.69 8.80 -10.06
N ALA A 257 -14.02 8.80 -10.00
CA ALA A 257 -14.85 9.21 -11.12
C ALA A 257 -14.74 10.71 -11.44
N ALA A 258 -14.68 11.58 -10.42
CA ALA A 258 -14.47 13.02 -10.61
C ALA A 258 -13.13 13.30 -11.31
N ARG A 259 -12.05 12.60 -10.94
CA ARG A 259 -10.75 12.70 -11.62
C ARG A 259 -10.83 12.30 -13.10
N ALA A 260 -11.67 11.34 -13.44
CA ALA A 260 -11.88 10.89 -14.82
C ALA A 260 -12.84 11.79 -15.63
N GLY A 261 -13.40 12.84 -15.02
CA GLY A 261 -14.42 13.69 -15.64
C GLY A 261 -15.76 12.98 -15.80
N VAL A 262 -16.03 11.95 -15.01
CA VAL A 262 -17.28 11.17 -15.04
C VAL A 262 -18.18 11.63 -13.90
N ALA A 263 -19.40 12.04 -14.23
CA ALA A 263 -20.42 12.38 -13.24
C ALA A 263 -20.80 11.12 -12.43
N VAL A 264 -20.86 11.26 -11.12
CA VAL A 264 -21.32 10.18 -10.23
C VAL A 264 -22.76 10.48 -9.80
N PRO A 265 -23.69 9.52 -9.97
CA PRO A 265 -25.04 9.65 -9.44
C PRO A 265 -25.09 9.73 -7.90
#